data_AF-A0A933FPS1-F1
#
_entry.id   AF-A0A933FPS1-F1
#
_cell.length_a   1.000
_cell.length_b   1.000
_cell.length_c   1.000
_cell.angle_alpha   90.00
_cell.angle_beta   90.00
_cell.angle_gamma   90.00
#
_symmetry.space_group_name_H-M   'P 1'
#
loop_
_entity.id
_entity.type
_entity.pdbx_description
1 polymer ?
#
loop_
_entity_poly.entity_id
_entity_poly.type
_entity_poly.pdbx_seq_one_letter_code
_entity_poly.pdbx_strand_id
1 'polypeptide(L)'
;MSENLITSVRREIDRLEKEIDQRTSELAALKDELTKHQTAYRVLAGEDTKAQRPGTRRGRARRATPANWNSILDRLPSRFTVAELAKAADGGRKSSGYVRQVAVRWAKQGKTRRVGRGKYQKAQQGKSAAAATQRKK
;
A
#
# COMPACT_ATOMS: atom_id res chain seq x y z
N MET A 1 58.09 31.19 37.15
CA MET A 1 57.21 32.18 36.48
C MET A 1 56.45 31.54 35.32
N SER A 2 57.12 30.87 34.37
CA SER A 2 56.51 30.22 33.19
C SER A 2 55.57 29.05 33.50
N GLU A 3 55.90 28.17 34.45
CA GLU A 3 55.05 27.01 34.81
C GLU A 3 53.67 27.41 35.38
N ASN A 4 53.61 28.52 36.13
CA ASN A 4 52.36 29.07 36.64
C ASN A 4 51.46 29.63 35.51
N LEU A 5 52.07 30.16 34.46
CA LEU A 5 51.34 30.66 33.28
C LEU A 5 50.74 29.50 32.47
N ILE A 6 51.52 28.43 32.26
CA ILE A 6 51.08 27.23 31.51
C ILE A 6 49.91 26.55 32.23
N THR A 7 49.98 26.42 33.54
CA THR A 7 48.91 25.83 34.35
C THR A 7 47.66 26.70 34.38
N SER A 8 47.81 28.03 34.43
CA SER A 8 46.68 28.96 34.33
C SER A 8 45.97 28.88 32.97
N VAL A 9 46.72 28.83 31.87
CA VAL A 9 46.16 28.71 30.52
C VAL A 9 45.43 27.38 30.34
N ARG A 10 45.99 26.26 30.84
CA ARG A 10 45.31 24.95 30.81
C ARG A 10 43.98 24.97 31.55
N ARG A 11 43.92 25.58 32.73
CA ARG A 11 42.66 25.71 33.49
C ARG A 11 41.61 26.52 32.74
N GLU A 12 42.02 27.56 32.02
CA GLU A 12 41.09 28.36 31.23
C GLU A 12 40.60 27.58 29.99
N ILE A 13 41.45 26.78 29.36
CA ILE A 13 41.04 25.86 28.29
C ILE A 13 40.00 24.86 28.81
N ASP A 14 40.29 24.17 29.93
CA ASP A 14 39.36 23.20 30.53
C ASP A 14 38.02 23.85 30.93
N ARG A 15 38.06 25.11 31.36
CA ARG A 15 36.86 25.89 31.70
C ARG A 15 36.03 26.20 30.46
N LEU A 16 36.68 26.65 29.39
CA LEU A 16 36.01 26.97 28.12
C LEU A 16 35.42 25.71 27.47
N GLU A 17 36.11 24.58 27.53
CA GLU A 17 35.59 23.28 27.04
C GLU A 17 34.30 22.90 27.77
N LYS A 18 34.29 22.99 29.11
CA LYS A 18 33.07 22.73 29.91
C LYS A 18 31.93 23.68 29.56
N GLU A 19 32.24 24.95 29.29
CA GLU A 19 31.22 25.92 28.91
C GLU A 19 30.65 25.62 27.51
N ILE A 20 31.48 25.16 26.58
CA ILE A 20 31.04 24.66 25.27
C ILE A 20 30.11 23.46 25.43
N ASP A 21 30.48 22.48 26.25
CA ASP A 21 29.66 21.28 26.50
C ASP A 21 28.31 21.61 27.15
N GLN A 22 28.30 22.56 28.08
CA GLN A 22 27.08 23.03 28.72
C GLN A 22 26.16 23.74 27.72
N ARG A 23 26.69 24.71 26.95
CA ARG A 23 25.91 25.46 25.96
C ARG A 23 25.42 24.56 24.82
N THR A 24 26.18 23.56 24.41
CA THR A 24 25.74 22.59 23.38
C THR A 24 24.59 21.72 23.88
N SER A 25 24.62 21.31 25.15
CA SER A 25 23.51 20.59 25.80
C SER A 25 22.24 21.44 25.90
N GLU A 26 22.38 22.72 26.28
CA GLU A 26 21.28 23.69 26.33
C GLU A 26 20.68 23.93 24.94
N LEU A 27 21.53 24.08 23.91
CA LEU A 27 21.07 24.21 22.53
C LEU A 27 20.33 22.96 22.03
N ALA A 28 20.75 21.77 22.46
CA ALA A 28 20.04 20.54 22.13
C ALA A 28 18.64 20.52 22.79
N ALA A 29 18.55 20.86 24.07
CA ALA A 29 17.28 20.93 24.79
C ALA A 29 16.30 21.94 24.16
N LEU A 30 16.79 23.14 23.80
CA LEU A 30 15.97 24.16 23.14
C LEU A 30 15.49 23.72 21.75
N LYS A 31 16.31 22.98 20.99
CA LYS A 31 15.89 22.40 19.70
C LYS A 31 14.80 21.34 19.87
N ASP A 32 14.89 20.53 20.92
CA ASP A 32 13.86 19.53 21.22
C ASP A 32 12.54 20.20 21.62
N GLU A 33 12.59 21.25 22.43
CA GLU A 33 11.40 22.05 22.78
C GLU A 33 10.80 22.74 21.56
N LEU A 34 11.62 23.36 20.70
CA LEU A 34 11.16 23.94 19.44
C LEU A 34 10.43 22.89 18.59
N THR A 35 11.00 21.68 18.48
CA THR A 35 10.41 20.58 17.72
C THR A 35 9.06 20.17 18.32
N LYS A 36 8.97 20.04 19.64
CA LYS A 36 7.70 19.75 20.35
C LYS A 36 6.65 20.82 20.05
N HIS A 37 7.00 22.09 20.16
CA HIS A 37 6.07 23.19 19.88
C HIS A 37 5.67 23.26 18.41
N GLN A 38 6.59 23.00 17.48
CA GLN A 38 6.27 22.89 16.05
C GLN A 38 5.31 21.74 15.76
N THR A 39 5.50 20.58 16.38
CA THR A 39 4.56 19.45 16.24
C THR A 39 3.19 19.78 16.83
N ALA A 40 3.14 20.38 18.03
CA ALA A 40 1.88 20.81 18.64
C ALA A 40 1.16 21.85 17.77
N TYR A 41 1.91 22.80 17.20
CA TYR A 41 1.37 23.80 16.29
C TYR A 41 0.79 23.15 15.02
N ARG A 42 1.48 22.19 14.39
CA ARG A 42 0.95 21.48 13.21
C ARG A 42 -0.35 20.73 13.48
N VAL A 43 -0.44 20.09 14.65
CA VAL A 43 -1.65 19.40 15.09
C VAL A 43 -2.79 20.39 15.30
N LEU A 44 -2.53 21.51 15.99
CA LEU A 44 -3.54 22.54 16.28
C LEU A 44 -3.96 23.35 15.05
N ALA A 45 -3.03 23.65 14.14
CA ALA A 45 -3.26 24.38 12.90
C ALA A 45 -3.96 23.54 11.82
N GLY A 46 -4.22 22.25 12.10
CA GLY A 46 -4.87 21.35 11.14
C GLY A 46 -4.03 21.01 9.92
N GLU A 47 -2.70 21.20 9.96
CA GLU A 47 -1.82 20.68 8.91
C GLU A 47 -1.82 19.14 8.91
N ASP A 48 -1.94 18.53 10.09
CA ASP A 48 -2.04 17.07 10.25
C ASP A 48 -3.48 16.53 10.10
N THR A 49 -4.51 17.39 10.00
CA THR A 49 -5.88 16.97 9.63
C THR A 49 -6.08 16.88 8.11
N LYS A 50 -5.01 17.00 7.33
CA LYS A 50 -5.01 16.47 5.96
C LYS A 50 -4.93 14.95 6.08
N ALA A 51 -6.10 14.36 6.32
CA ALA A 51 -6.39 12.94 6.34
C ALA A 51 -5.29 12.14 5.67
N GLN A 52 -4.58 11.36 6.47
CA GLN A 52 -3.55 10.42 6.08
C GLN A 52 -4.10 9.54 4.95
N ARG A 53 -3.98 10.04 3.71
CA ARG A 53 -4.30 9.31 2.50
C ARG A 53 -3.36 8.12 2.57
N PRO A 54 -3.85 6.88 2.64
CA PRO A 54 -3.05 5.73 3.02
C PRO A 54 -1.74 5.73 2.21
N GLY A 55 -0.65 5.89 2.96
CA GLY A 55 0.67 6.19 2.45
C GLY A 55 1.07 5.25 1.32
N THR A 56 1.45 5.87 0.21
CA THR A 56 2.64 5.54 -0.57
C THR A 56 2.98 4.05 -0.60
N ARG A 57 2.36 3.34 -1.56
CA ARG A 57 2.82 2.03 -1.98
C ARG A 57 4.33 2.12 -2.23
N ARG A 58 5.09 1.41 -1.39
CA ARG A 58 6.46 0.97 -1.64
C ARG A 58 6.62 0.70 -3.13
N GLY A 59 7.69 1.26 -3.71
CA GLY A 59 8.05 1.29 -5.12
C GLY A 59 7.12 0.49 -6.01
N ARG A 60 6.37 1.19 -6.88
CA ARG A 60 5.50 0.61 -7.92
C ARG A 60 6.30 -0.43 -8.70
N ALA A 61 6.31 -1.67 -8.21
CA ALA A 61 6.80 -2.82 -8.92
C ALA A 61 6.16 -2.73 -10.30
N ARG A 62 7.00 -2.67 -11.34
CA ARG A 62 6.62 -2.52 -12.75
C ARG A 62 5.27 -3.18 -12.93
N ARG A 63 4.22 -2.36 -13.12
CA ARG A 63 2.82 -2.84 -13.13
C ARG A 63 2.81 -4.04 -14.06
N ALA A 64 2.68 -5.25 -13.50
CA ALA A 64 2.60 -6.46 -14.28
C ALA A 64 1.55 -6.19 -15.36
N THR A 65 1.93 -6.33 -16.63
CA THR A 65 1.10 -6.00 -17.78
C THR A 65 -0.34 -6.45 -17.48
N PRO A 66 -1.34 -5.55 -17.59
CA PRO A 66 -2.72 -5.92 -17.33
C PRO A 66 -3.04 -7.16 -18.15
N ALA A 67 -3.42 -8.25 -17.48
CA ALA A 67 -3.81 -9.47 -18.19
C ALA A 67 -4.98 -9.10 -19.11
N ASN A 68 -4.88 -9.43 -20.40
CA ASN A 68 -5.98 -9.20 -21.33
C ASN A 68 -7.08 -10.23 -21.05
N TRP A 69 -7.96 -9.88 -20.12
CA TRP A 69 -9.02 -10.74 -19.63
C TRP A 69 -9.97 -11.20 -20.74
N ASN A 70 -10.26 -10.38 -21.76
CA ASN A 70 -11.13 -10.80 -22.85
C ASN A 70 -10.48 -11.93 -23.67
N SER A 71 -9.20 -11.80 -24.04
CA SER A 71 -8.49 -12.87 -24.75
C SER A 71 -8.36 -14.14 -23.91
N ILE A 72 -8.22 -14.01 -22.59
CA ILE A 72 -8.25 -15.16 -21.67
C ILE A 72 -9.63 -15.83 -21.68
N LEU A 73 -10.70 -15.03 -21.65
CA LEU A 73 -12.06 -15.57 -21.75
C LEU A 73 -12.21 -16.35 -23.05
N ASP A 74 -11.80 -15.83 -24.20
CA ASP A 74 -11.96 -16.51 -25.49
C ASP A 74 -11.27 -17.87 -25.53
N ARG A 75 -10.07 -17.98 -24.94
CA ARG A 75 -9.29 -19.22 -24.87
C ARG A 75 -9.80 -20.25 -23.87
N LEU A 76 -10.63 -19.85 -22.90
CA LEU A 76 -11.13 -20.78 -21.89
C LEU A 76 -12.14 -21.78 -22.47
N PRO A 77 -12.22 -23.00 -21.92
CA PRO A 77 -13.28 -23.93 -22.29
C PRO A 77 -14.66 -23.34 -21.95
N SER A 78 -15.71 -23.86 -22.61
CA SER A 78 -17.10 -23.42 -22.38
C SER A 78 -17.52 -23.55 -20.91
N ARG A 79 -16.94 -24.49 -20.16
CA ARG A 79 -17.09 -24.63 -18.70
C ARG A 79 -15.70 -24.60 -18.10
N PHE A 80 -15.49 -23.74 -17.10
CA PHE A 80 -14.19 -23.57 -16.47
C PHE A 80 -14.29 -23.32 -14.97
N THR A 81 -13.19 -23.58 -14.27
CA THR A 81 -13.04 -23.31 -12.83
C THR A 81 -12.19 -22.05 -12.58
N VAL A 82 -12.27 -21.50 -11.37
CA VAL A 82 -11.39 -20.38 -10.96
C VAL A 82 -9.91 -20.77 -11.03
N ALA A 83 -9.58 -22.04 -10.79
CA ALA A 83 -8.21 -22.55 -10.89
C ALA A 83 -7.71 -22.55 -12.34
N GLU A 84 -8.55 -22.96 -13.29
CA GLU A 84 -8.22 -22.91 -14.73
C GLU A 84 -8.10 -21.49 -15.24
N LEU A 85 -8.99 -20.59 -14.80
CA LEU A 85 -8.88 -19.17 -15.10
C LEU A 85 -7.58 -18.57 -14.54
N ALA A 86 -7.17 -18.96 -13.32
CA ALA A 86 -5.91 -18.50 -12.72
C ALA A 86 -4.68 -19.03 -13.49
N LYS A 87 -4.72 -20.28 -13.96
CA LYS A 87 -3.67 -20.85 -14.83
C LYS A 87 -3.57 -20.10 -16.16
N ALA A 88 -4.71 -19.79 -16.78
CA ALA A 88 -4.75 -19.03 -18.02
C ALA A 88 -4.32 -17.56 -17.84
N ALA A 89 -4.51 -17.01 -16.64
CA ALA A 89 -4.15 -15.65 -16.29
C ALA A 89 -2.71 -15.55 -15.77
N ASP A 90 -1.75 -15.50 -16.70
CA ASP A 90 -0.33 -15.26 -16.41
C ASP A 90 0.29 -16.36 -15.53
N GLY A 91 -0.10 -17.62 -15.76
CA GLY A 91 0.49 -18.79 -15.09
C GLY A 91 0.32 -18.82 -13.57
N GLY A 92 -0.74 -18.21 -13.03
CA GLY A 92 -0.96 -18.16 -11.58
C GLY A 92 -0.25 -17.01 -10.86
N ARG A 93 0.39 -16.07 -11.58
CA ARG A 93 0.97 -14.84 -10.98
C ARG A 93 -0.08 -13.88 -10.45
N LYS A 94 -1.34 -14.01 -10.88
CA LYS A 94 -2.46 -13.22 -10.36
C LYS A 94 -3.05 -13.88 -9.12
N SER A 95 -3.35 -13.09 -8.09
CA SER A 95 -3.94 -13.62 -6.86
C SER A 95 -5.31 -14.26 -7.13
N SER A 96 -5.58 -15.38 -6.45
CA SER A 96 -6.86 -16.10 -6.55
C SER A 96 -8.07 -15.20 -6.25
N GLY A 97 -7.94 -14.29 -5.28
CA GLY A 97 -8.96 -13.29 -4.97
C GLY A 97 -9.26 -12.36 -6.14
N TYR A 98 -8.23 -11.86 -6.84
CA TYR A 98 -8.39 -10.99 -8.00
C TYR A 98 -9.02 -11.74 -9.18
N VAL A 99 -8.58 -12.97 -9.45
CA VAL A 99 -9.17 -13.83 -10.47
C VAL A 99 -10.67 -14.08 -10.23
N ARG A 100 -11.05 -14.33 -8.97
CA ARG A 100 -12.45 -14.50 -8.56
C ARG A 100 -13.26 -13.22 -8.80
N GLN A 101 -12.71 -12.04 -8.53
CA GLN A 101 -13.38 -10.77 -8.81
C GLN A 101 -13.65 -10.59 -10.30
N VAL A 102 -12.72 -10.96 -11.17
CA VAL A 102 -12.92 -10.91 -12.63
C VAL A 102 -14.05 -11.86 -13.05
N ALA A 103 -14.06 -13.10 -12.56
CA ALA A 103 -15.11 -14.05 -12.87
C ALA A 103 -16.50 -13.57 -12.39
N VAL A 104 -16.58 -12.94 -11.21
CA VAL A 104 -17.81 -12.31 -10.72
C VAL A 104 -18.23 -11.15 -11.62
N ARG A 105 -17.29 -10.31 -12.08
CA ARG A 105 -17.58 -9.22 -13.01
C ARG A 105 -18.11 -9.72 -14.35
N TRP A 106 -17.54 -10.80 -14.90
CA TRP A 106 -18.07 -11.42 -16.11
C TRP A 106 -19.46 -12.01 -15.93
N ALA A 107 -19.75 -12.56 -14.76
CA ALA A 107 -21.09 -13.02 -14.43
C ALA A 107 -22.10 -11.86 -14.38
N LYS A 108 -21.73 -10.72 -13.79
CA LYS A 108 -22.56 -9.50 -13.81
C LYS A 108 -22.74 -8.93 -15.21
N GLN A 109 -21.74 -9.05 -16.08
CA GLN A 109 -21.77 -8.59 -17.47
C GLN A 109 -22.47 -9.55 -18.44
N GLY A 110 -22.98 -10.69 -17.96
CA GLY A 110 -23.63 -11.69 -18.80
C GLY A 110 -22.68 -12.45 -19.74
N LYS A 111 -21.36 -12.29 -19.61
CA LYS A 111 -20.34 -13.02 -20.40
C LYS A 111 -20.20 -14.47 -19.96
N THR A 112 -20.46 -14.74 -18.69
CA THR A 112 -20.37 -16.07 -18.09
C THR A 112 -21.52 -16.29 -17.12
N ARG A 113 -21.95 -17.53 -16.90
CA ARG A 113 -22.91 -17.94 -15.87
C ARG A 113 -22.19 -18.70 -14.77
N ARG A 114 -22.50 -18.40 -13.51
CA ARG A 114 -22.01 -19.19 -12.38
C ARG A 114 -22.85 -20.45 -12.25
N VAL A 115 -22.21 -21.61 -12.36
CA VAL A 115 -22.88 -22.92 -12.28
C VAL A 115 -22.71 -23.53 -10.88
N GLY A 116 -21.71 -23.10 -10.12
CA GLY A 116 -21.48 -23.56 -8.74
C GLY A 116 -20.44 -22.72 -8.02
N ARG A 117 -20.02 -23.15 -6.83
CA ARG A 117 -18.92 -22.51 -6.10
C ARG A 117 -17.62 -22.67 -6.90
N GLY A 118 -17.09 -21.55 -7.40
CA GLY A 118 -15.84 -21.55 -8.18
C GLY A 118 -15.95 -22.15 -9.59
N LYS A 119 -17.16 -22.42 -10.09
CA LYS A 119 -17.41 -23.01 -11.41
C LYS A 119 -18.23 -22.04 -12.26
N TYR A 120 -17.75 -21.77 -13.47
CA TYR A 120 -18.32 -20.83 -14.42
C TYR A 120 -18.51 -21.50 -15.78
N GLN A 121 -19.47 -21.02 -16.54
CA GLN A 121 -19.74 -21.43 -17.91
C GLN A 121 -19.83 -20.19 -18.78
N LYS A 122 -19.26 -20.18 -19.98
CA LYS A 122 -19.43 -19.09 -20.93
C LYS A 122 -20.90 -18.95 -21.30
N ALA A 123 -21.40 -17.72 -21.33
CA ALA A 123 -22.73 -17.48 -21.87
C ALA A 123 -22.65 -17.74 -23.38
N GLN A 124 -23.34 -18.77 -23.86
CA GLN A 124 -23.52 -18.92 -25.29
C GLN A 124 -24.30 -17.69 -25.77
N GLN A 125 -23.66 -16.84 -26.57
CA GLN A 125 -24.38 -15.91 -27.44
C GLN A 125 -25.29 -16.78 -28.32
N GLY A 126 -26.55 -16.94 -27.92
CA GLY A 126 -27.48 -17.80 -28.65
C GLY A 126 -28.67 -18.30 -27.84
N LYS A 127 -28.51 -18.85 -26.63
CA LYS A 127 -29.66 -19.44 -25.90
C LYS A 127 -29.43 -19.48 -24.39
N SER A 128 -30.07 -18.58 -23.64
CA SER A 128 -30.72 -18.88 -22.34
C SER A 128 -31.15 -17.61 -21.57
N ALA A 129 -31.90 -16.73 -22.22
CA ALA A 129 -32.94 -15.95 -21.56
C ALA A 129 -34.20 -16.83 -21.40
N ALA A 130 -34.13 -17.90 -20.60
CA ALA A 130 -35.28 -18.81 -20.40
C ALA A 130 -35.26 -19.62 -19.09
N ALA A 131 -34.42 -19.30 -18.10
CA ALA A 131 -34.36 -20.09 -16.87
C ALA A 131 -34.11 -19.27 -15.59
N ALA A 132 -34.63 -18.04 -15.54
CA ALA A 132 -34.56 -17.17 -14.36
C ALA A 132 -35.93 -16.72 -13.84
N THR A 133 -37.01 -17.43 -14.23
CA THR A 133 -38.33 -17.20 -13.66
C THR A 133 -38.97 -18.56 -13.42
N GLN A 134 -38.69 -19.16 -12.26
CA GLN A 134 -39.63 -20.04 -11.56
C GLN A 134 -39.03 -20.47 -10.21
N ARG A 135 -39.91 -20.45 -9.19
CA ARG A 135 -39.79 -20.90 -7.78
C ARG A 135 -39.22 -19.86 -6.81
N LYS A 136 -39.98 -19.39 -5.80
CA LYS A 136 -41.08 -20.02 -5.04
C LYS A 136 -42.15 -19.01 -4.59
N LYS A 137 -43.40 -19.51 -4.59
CA LYS A 137 -44.51 -19.06 -3.73
C LYS A 137 -44.11 -19.14 -2.26
#